data_AF-A0A9X8YN19-F1
#
_entry.id   AF-A0A9X8YN19-F1
#
_cell.length_a   1.000
_cell.length_b   1.000
_cell.length_c   1.000
_cell.angle_alpha   90.00
_cell.angle_beta   90.00
_cell.angle_gamma   90.00
#
_symmetry.space_group_name_H-M   'P 1'
#
loop_
_entity.id
_entity.type
_entity.pdbx_description
1 polymer ?
#
loop_
_entity_poly.entity_id
_entity_poly.type
_entity_poly.pdbx_seq_one_letter_code
_entity_poly.pdbx_strand_id
1 'polypeptide(L)'
;DQVRFETTYTALAPQLKVVAPWREWNLRSREALLDYLKERNIPTTASLEKIYSRDENAWHISTEGGVLESPWNAPNKDCWVWTVDPQEAPDQPEQVTVTV
;
A
#
# COMPACT_ATOMS: atom_id res chain seq x y z
N ASP A 1 -2.57 -0.39 -9.67
CA ASP A 1 -2.63 -1.81 -10.09
C ASP A 1 -3.71 -2.21 -11.10
N GLN A 2 -4.81 -1.48 -11.27
CA GLN A 2 -5.93 -1.93 -12.14
C GLN A 2 -5.51 -2.40 -13.55
N VAL A 3 -4.65 -1.64 -14.23
CA VAL A 3 -4.19 -1.97 -15.59
C VAL A 3 -3.36 -3.25 -15.59
N ARG A 4 -2.54 -3.46 -14.56
CA ARG A 4 -1.70 -4.67 -14.41
C ARG A 4 -2.58 -5.91 -14.27
N PHE A 5 -3.59 -5.87 -13.39
CA PHE A 5 -4.54 -6.97 -13.21
C PHE A 5 -5.37 -7.22 -14.47
N GLU A 6 -6.03 -6.20 -15.02
CA GLU A 6 -6.95 -6.36 -16.14
C GLU A 6 -6.27 -6.80 -17.43
N THR A 7 -5.07 -6.29 -17.71
CA THR A 7 -4.29 -6.75 -18.86
C THR A 7 -3.89 -8.21 -18.70
N THR A 8 -3.47 -8.61 -17.50
CA THR A 8 -3.11 -10.00 -17.20
C THR A 8 -4.30 -10.94 -17.36
N TYR A 9 -5.47 -10.60 -16.81
CA TYR A 9 -6.67 -11.42 -16.99
C TYR A 9 -7.13 -11.49 -18.45
N THR A 10 -7.08 -10.37 -19.17
CA THR A 10 -7.43 -10.35 -20.59
C THR A 10 -6.48 -11.25 -21.40
N ALA A 11 -5.20 -11.29 -21.05
CA ALA A 11 -4.22 -12.13 -21.72
C ALA A 11 -4.37 -13.62 -21.38
N LEU A 12 -4.66 -13.97 -20.12
CA LEU A 12 -4.67 -15.36 -19.65
C LEU A 12 -6.05 -16.03 -19.73
N ALA A 13 -7.13 -15.29 -19.56
CA ALA A 13 -8.49 -15.81 -19.47
C ALA A 13 -9.53 -14.76 -19.95
N PRO A 14 -9.51 -14.38 -21.25
CA PRO A 14 -10.35 -13.31 -21.80
C PRO A 14 -11.86 -13.57 -21.68
N GLN A 15 -12.28 -14.83 -21.50
CA GLN A 15 -13.67 -15.20 -21.29
C GLN A 15 -14.20 -14.84 -19.90
N LEU A 16 -13.31 -14.58 -18.93
CA LEU A 16 -13.72 -14.21 -17.58
C LEU A 16 -14.12 -12.73 -17.54
N LYS A 17 -15.29 -12.45 -16.93
CA LYS A 17 -15.72 -11.09 -16.67
C LYS A 17 -14.96 -10.52 -15.48
N VAL A 18 -14.23 -9.42 -15.69
CA VAL A 18 -13.65 -8.64 -14.58
C VAL A 18 -14.74 -7.80 -13.93
N VAL A 19 -14.84 -7.89 -12.60
CA VAL A 19 -15.69 -7.02 -11.77
C VAL A 19 -14.75 -6.20 -10.88
N ALA A 20 -14.85 -4.87 -10.95
CA ALA A 20 -13.94 -3.96 -10.25
C ALA A 20 -14.75 -2.98 -9.38
N PRO A 21 -15.11 -3.37 -8.13
CA PRO A 21 -16.07 -2.64 -7.31
C PRO A 21 -15.76 -1.15 -7.14
N TRP A 22 -14.49 -0.79 -6.98
CA TRP A 22 -14.04 0.60 -6.87
C TRP A 22 -14.52 1.52 -8.01
N ARG A 23 -14.78 0.99 -9.21
CA ARG A 23 -15.33 1.75 -10.34
C ARG A 23 -16.84 1.73 -10.43
N GLU A 24 -17.49 0.73 -9.84
CA GLU A 24 -18.92 0.46 -10.04
C GLU A 24 -19.78 0.96 -8.88
N TRP A 25 -19.28 0.89 -7.65
CA TRP A 25 -20.05 1.24 -6.46
C TRP A 25 -20.02 2.75 -6.15
N ASN A 26 -20.80 3.18 -5.15
CA ASN A 26 -20.85 4.56 -4.67
C ASN A 26 -20.02 4.82 -3.40
N LEU A 27 -19.21 3.86 -2.95
CA LEU A 27 -18.33 4.02 -1.79
C LEU A 27 -17.05 4.74 -2.24
N ARG A 28 -16.93 6.02 -1.86
CA ARG A 28 -15.89 6.94 -2.37
C ARG A 28 -14.89 7.42 -1.32
N SER A 29 -15.05 7.05 -0.06
CA SER A 29 -14.15 7.49 1.01
C SER A 29 -13.91 6.37 2.02
N ARG A 30 -12.87 6.54 2.83
CA ARG A 30 -12.54 5.59 3.90
C ARG A 30 -13.64 5.57 4.97
N GLU A 31 -14.20 6.72 5.30
CA GLU A 31 -15.34 6.88 6.20
C GLU A 31 -16.53 6.06 5.72
N ALA A 32 -16.92 6.23 4.43
CA ALA A 32 -18.03 5.50 3.84
C ALA A 32 -17.81 3.97 3.87
N LEU A 33 -16.56 3.52 3.70
CA LEU A 33 -16.22 2.10 3.83
C LEU A 33 -16.31 1.61 5.28
N LEU A 34 -15.82 2.39 6.25
CA LEU A 34 -15.90 2.02 7.67
C LEU A 34 -17.37 1.95 8.15
N ASP A 35 -18.20 2.89 7.72
CA ASP A 35 -19.64 2.86 8.01
C ASP A 35 -20.31 1.64 7.37
N TYR A 36 -20.00 1.34 6.11
CA TYR A 36 -20.50 0.14 5.42
C TYR A 36 -20.14 -1.16 6.16
N LEU A 37 -18.92 -1.26 6.69
CA LEU A 37 -18.46 -2.40 7.49
C LEU A 37 -19.20 -2.47 8.83
N LYS A 38 -19.36 -1.33 9.51
CA LYS A 38 -20.05 -1.22 10.81
C LYS A 38 -21.53 -1.63 10.72
N GLU A 39 -22.26 -1.13 9.72
CA GLU A 39 -23.67 -1.50 9.48
C GLU A 39 -23.85 -3.02 9.30
N ARG A 40 -22.84 -3.70 8.78
CA ARG A 40 -22.85 -5.14 8.48
C ARG A 40 -22.16 -6.00 9.54
N ASN A 41 -21.70 -5.40 10.63
CA ASN A 41 -20.93 -6.07 11.69
C ASN A 41 -19.69 -6.82 11.16
N ILE A 42 -19.00 -6.25 10.16
CA ILE A 42 -17.76 -6.82 9.62
C ILE A 42 -16.57 -6.26 10.42
N PRO A 43 -15.79 -7.09 11.13
CA PRO A 43 -14.64 -6.62 11.90
C PRO A 43 -13.53 -6.10 10.97
N THR A 44 -12.86 -5.02 11.38
CA THR A 44 -11.72 -4.45 10.65
C THR A 44 -10.73 -3.80 11.60
N THR A 45 -9.45 -3.82 11.23
CA THR A 45 -8.38 -3.05 11.89
C THR A 45 -8.16 -1.69 11.24
N ALA A 46 -8.87 -1.38 10.16
CA ALA A 46 -8.77 -0.10 9.49
C ALA A 46 -9.33 1.02 10.38
N SER A 47 -8.59 2.13 10.45
CA SER A 47 -9.00 3.37 11.09
C SER A 47 -8.93 4.52 10.08
N LEU A 48 -9.52 5.66 10.44
CA LEU A 48 -9.38 6.91 9.67
C LEU A 48 -7.93 7.40 9.65
N GLU A 49 -7.17 7.13 10.70
CA GLU A 49 -5.82 7.66 10.94
C GLU A 49 -4.69 6.92 10.22
N LYS A 50 -4.97 6.06 9.24
CA LYS A 50 -3.89 5.45 8.44
C LYS A 50 -3.43 6.42 7.34
N ILE A 51 -2.29 7.09 7.59
CA ILE A 51 -1.77 8.21 6.80
C ILE A 51 -1.21 7.77 5.43
N TYR A 52 -0.66 6.56 5.34
CA TYR A 52 0.00 6.07 4.12
C TYR A 52 -0.67 4.84 3.51
N SER A 53 -0.68 4.82 2.17
CA SER A 53 -0.89 3.62 1.36
C SER A 53 0.45 2.89 1.22
N ARG A 54 0.45 1.57 1.42
CA ARG A 54 1.66 0.75 1.35
C ARG A 54 1.39 -0.55 0.63
N ASP A 55 2.35 -0.98 -0.17
CA ASP A 55 2.40 -2.31 -0.79
C ASP A 55 3.75 -2.96 -0.46
N GLU A 56 3.72 -4.18 0.05
CA GLU A 56 4.87 -4.88 0.61
C GLU A 56 4.93 -6.32 0.10
N ASN A 57 6.09 -6.73 -0.36
CA ASN A 57 6.41 -8.12 -0.72
C ASN A 57 7.85 -8.44 -0.32
N ALA A 58 8.39 -9.61 -0.63
CA ALA A 58 9.76 -9.96 -0.21
C ALA A 58 10.86 -9.09 -0.89
N TRP A 59 10.53 -8.40 -1.98
CA TRP A 59 11.48 -7.63 -2.77
C TRP A 59 11.55 -6.17 -2.36
N HIS A 60 10.42 -5.57 -2.03
CA HIS A 60 10.36 -4.16 -1.65
C HIS A 60 9.12 -3.85 -0.80
N ILE A 61 9.17 -2.67 -0.19
CA ILE A 61 8.00 -1.96 0.30
C ILE A 61 7.88 -0.60 -0.38
N SER A 62 6.67 -0.24 -0.83
CA SER A 62 6.32 1.10 -1.29
C SER A 62 5.49 1.83 -0.24
N THR A 63 5.67 3.14 -0.14
CA THR A 63 4.88 4.04 0.72
C THR A 63 4.46 5.26 -0.10
N GLU A 64 3.18 5.60 -0.11
CA GLU A 64 2.62 6.76 -0.81
C GLU A 64 1.48 7.41 0.01
N GLY A 65 0.97 8.55 -0.45
CA GLY A 65 -0.11 9.26 0.23
C GLY A 65 0.36 10.15 1.39
N GLY A 66 -0.60 10.73 2.09
CA GLY A 66 -0.32 11.55 3.27
C GLY A 66 0.57 12.75 2.94
N VAL A 67 1.62 12.96 3.74
CA VAL A 67 2.55 14.09 3.55
C VAL A 67 3.33 13.99 2.23
N LEU A 68 3.47 12.79 1.66
CA LEU A 68 4.25 12.53 0.45
C LEU A 68 3.55 13.00 -0.84
N GLU A 69 2.25 13.33 -0.76
CA GLU A 69 1.50 13.89 -1.91
C GLU A 69 2.02 15.27 -2.34
N SER A 70 2.74 15.97 -1.45
CA SER A 70 3.46 17.20 -1.81
C SER A 70 4.96 16.91 -1.91
N PRO A 71 5.58 17.07 -3.10
CA PRO A 71 7.02 16.86 -3.27
C PRO A 71 7.88 17.92 -2.55
N TRP A 72 7.26 18.96 -1.99
CA TRP A 72 7.93 19.98 -1.18
C TRP A 72 7.98 19.63 0.32
N ASN A 73 7.28 18.57 0.73
CA ASN A 73 7.36 18.07 2.09
C ASN A 73 8.51 17.09 2.23
N ALA A 74 9.26 17.18 3.33
CA ALA A 74 10.18 16.12 3.71
C ALA A 74 9.40 14.88 4.19
N PRO A 75 9.87 13.66 3.91
CA PRO A 75 9.30 12.46 4.50
C PRO A 75 9.49 12.49 6.03
N ASN A 76 8.52 11.94 6.76
CA ASN A 76 8.64 11.74 8.22
C ASN A 76 9.11 10.31 8.54
N LYS A 77 9.43 10.04 9.82
CA LYS A 77 9.93 8.73 10.26
C LYS A 77 8.96 7.59 9.93
N ASP A 78 7.65 7.86 9.95
CA ASP A 78 6.60 6.90 9.63
C ASP A 78 6.57 6.49 8.14
N CYS A 79 7.32 7.16 7.25
CA CYS A 79 7.41 6.75 5.85
C CYS A 79 8.16 5.42 5.67
N TRP A 80 9.07 5.11 6.59
CA TRP A 80 9.98 3.97 6.54
C TRP A 80 9.46 2.80 7.37
N VAL A 81 9.72 1.57 6.93
CA VAL A 81 9.23 0.34 7.61
C VAL A 81 10.37 -0.64 7.85
N TRP A 82 11.21 -0.90 6.85
CA TRP A 82 12.31 -1.88 6.96
C TRP A 82 13.67 -1.25 7.28
N THR A 83 13.84 0.02 6.92
CA THR A 83 15.11 0.73 7.05
C THR A 83 15.06 1.73 8.19
N VAL A 84 16.17 1.84 8.91
CA VAL A 84 16.39 2.93 9.87
C VAL A 84 16.94 4.16 9.16
N ASP A 85 16.79 5.33 9.79
CA ASP A 85 17.51 6.52 9.34
C ASP A 85 19.03 6.22 9.37
N PRO A 86 19.81 6.63 8.35
CA PRO A 86 21.27 6.45 8.38
C PRO A 86 21.95 7.01 9.63
N GLN A 87 21.39 8.04 10.28
CA GLN A 87 21.88 8.60 11.54
C GLN A 87 21.61 7.69 12.75
N GLU A 88 20.67 6.76 12.63
CA GLU A 88 20.34 5.73 13.63
C GLU A 88 20.97 4.36 13.30
N ALA A 89 21.73 4.25 12.21
CA ALA A 89 22.38 3.00 11.82
C ALA A 89 23.54 2.62 12.77
N PRO A 90 23.88 1.33 12.92
CA PRO A 90 25.01 0.91 13.74
C PRO A 90 26.35 1.51 13.26
N ASP A 91 27.19 1.93 14.20
CA ASP A 91 28.54 2.43 13.91
C ASP A 91 29.50 1.35 13.36
N GLN A 92 29.14 0.08 13.52
CA GLN A 92 29.94 -1.05 13.08
C GLN A 92 29.40 -1.62 11.76
N PRO A 93 30.25 -1.76 10.72
CA PRO A 93 29.81 -2.31 9.44
C PRO A 93 29.59 -3.82 9.52
N GLU A 94 28.65 -4.31 8.71
CA GLU A 94 28.43 -5.74 8.49
C GLU A 94 29.06 -6.17 7.16
N GLN A 95 29.91 -7.21 7.19
CA GLN A 95 30.46 -7.81 5.98
C GLN A 95 29.53 -8.92 5.49
N VAL A 96 29.05 -8.79 4.26
CA VAL A 96 28.19 -9.78 3.61
C VAL A 96 28.89 -10.32 2.36
N THR A 97 28.92 -11.64 2.19
CA THR A 97 29.40 -12.29 0.96
C THR A 97 28.22 -12.89 0.22
N VAL A 98 28.05 -12.51 -1.06
CA VAL A 98 27.03 -13.05 -1.95
C VAL A 98 27.72 -13.78 -3.10
N THR A 99 27.35 -15.03 -3.33
CA THR A 99 27.79 -15.84 -4.47
C THR A 99 26.64 -16.06 -5.43
N VAL A 100 26.90 -15.95 -6.73
CA VAL A 100 25.89 -16.09 -7.81
C VAL A 100 26.10 -17.41 -8.53
#